data_AF-A0A534NEH1-F1
#
_entry.id   AF-A0A534NEH1-F1
#
_cell.length_a   1.000
_cell.length_b   1.000
_cell.length_c   1.000
_cell.angle_alpha   90.00
_cell.angle_beta   90.00
_cell.angle_gamma   90.00
#
_symmetry.space_group_name_H-M   'P 1'
#
loop_
_entity.id
_entity.type
_entity.pdbx_description
1 polymer ?
#
loop_
_entity_poly.entity_id
_entity_poly.type
_entity_poly.pdbx_seq_one_letter_code
_entity_poly.pdbx_strand_id
1 'polypeptide(L)'
;MATAESHVSAMQQQRSELANIQSVTQLFRQRAGIDAQRTAARRKVSGRWQDVTWAQLAKEAEETAWGLIAIGVKRGDMISILAAT
;
A
#
# COMPACT_ATOMS: atom_id res chain seq x y z
N MET A 1 -2.45 -33.07 -12.59
CA MET A 1 -2.16 -32.07 -13.66
C MET A 1 -3.00 -30.81 -13.52
N ALA A 2 -4.30 -30.87 -13.22
CA ALA A 2 -5.19 -29.68 -13.09
C ALA A 2 -4.78 -28.59 -12.07
N THR A 3 -4.16 -28.95 -10.93
CA THR A 3 -3.74 -27.98 -9.90
C THR A 3 -2.55 -27.11 -10.34
N ALA A 4 -1.64 -27.68 -11.15
CA ALA A 4 -0.48 -26.95 -11.66
C ALA A 4 -0.89 -25.91 -12.71
N GLU A 5 -1.82 -26.27 -13.60
CA GLU A 5 -2.37 -25.36 -14.62
C GLU A 5 -3.11 -24.18 -13.97
N SER A 6 -3.91 -24.45 -12.94
CA SER A 6 -4.64 -23.41 -12.19
C SER A 6 -3.70 -22.38 -11.53
N HIS A 7 -2.58 -22.84 -10.95
CA HIS A 7 -1.58 -21.95 -10.35
C HIS A 7 -0.86 -21.09 -11.40
N VAL A 8 -0.52 -21.67 -12.57
CA VAL A 8 0.13 -20.93 -13.66
C VAL A 8 -0.79 -19.84 -14.20
N SER A 9 -2.07 -20.15 -14.43
CA SER A 9 -3.05 -19.16 -14.90
C SER A 9 -3.25 -18.01 -13.91
N ALA A 10 -3.32 -18.29 -12.61
CA ALA A 10 -3.43 -17.25 -11.57
C ALA A 10 -2.20 -16.33 -11.54
N MET A 11 -0.99 -16.89 -11.64
CA MET A 11 0.25 -16.10 -11.70
C MET A 11 0.31 -15.23 -12.96
N GLN A 12 -0.18 -15.74 -14.09
CA GLN A 12 -0.17 -15.02 -15.37
C GLN A 12 -1.16 -13.84 -15.35
N GLN A 13 -2.33 -14.04 -14.72
CA GLN A 13 -3.30 -12.98 -14.46
C GLN A 13 -2.74 -11.90 -13.52
N GLN A 14 -2.07 -12.28 -12.44
CA GLN A 14 -1.39 -11.30 -11.60
C GLN A 14 -0.31 -10.51 -12.36
N ARG A 15 0.49 -11.16 -13.21
CA ARG A 15 1.50 -10.47 -14.02
C ARG A 15 0.88 -9.47 -15.00
N SER A 16 -0.25 -9.80 -15.63
CA SER A 16 -0.93 -8.87 -16.56
C SER A 16 -1.53 -7.68 -15.82
N GLU A 17 -2.13 -7.88 -14.64
CA GLU A 17 -2.65 -6.80 -13.81
C GLU A 17 -1.55 -5.85 -13.33
N LEU A 18 -0.38 -6.39 -12.97
CA LEU A 18 0.79 -5.60 -12.58
C LEU A 18 1.45 -4.88 -13.77
N ALA A 19 1.31 -5.37 -15.00
CA ALA A 19 1.99 -4.82 -16.18
C ALA A 19 1.59 -3.36 -16.49
N ASN A 20 0.39 -2.94 -16.07
CA ASN A 20 -0.12 -1.58 -16.30
C ASN A 20 0.15 -0.62 -15.13
N ILE A 21 0.78 -1.08 -14.05
CA ILE A 21 1.08 -0.25 -12.89
C ILE A 21 2.35 0.55 -13.14
N GLN A 22 2.23 1.88 -13.09
CA GLN A 22 3.29 2.83 -13.42
C GLN A 22 4.06 3.33 -12.19
N SER A 23 3.58 3.05 -10.98
CA SER A 23 4.24 3.45 -9.74
C SER A 23 3.87 2.57 -8.54
N VAL A 24 4.73 2.56 -7.52
CA VAL A 24 4.44 1.91 -6.23
C VAL A 24 3.18 2.52 -5.57
N THR A 25 2.94 3.83 -5.76
CA THR A 25 1.73 4.49 -5.26
C THR A 25 0.46 4.02 -5.98
N GLN A 26 0.53 3.73 -7.28
CA GLN A 26 -0.59 3.15 -8.02
C GLN A 26 -0.87 1.71 -7.56
N LEU A 27 0.16 0.89 -7.35
CA LEU A 27 0.02 -0.45 -6.76
C LEU A 27 -0.67 -0.40 -5.40
N PHE A 28 -0.20 0.50 -4.53
CA PHE A 28 -0.76 0.71 -3.21
C PHE A 28 -2.25 1.08 -3.25
N ARG A 29 -2.64 2.04 -4.09
CA ARG A 29 -4.04 2.46 -4.24
C ARG A 29 -4.92 1.35 -4.81
N GLN A 30 -4.44 0.60 -5.80
CA GLN A 30 -5.17 -0.54 -6.35
C GLN A 30 -5.43 -1.59 -5.28
N ARG A 31 -4.39 -1.94 -4.49
CA ARG A 31 -4.52 -2.91 -3.40
C ARG A 31 -5.53 -2.44 -2.35
N ALA A 32 -5.47 -1.16 -1.99
CA ALA A 32 -6.40 -0.57 -1.03
C ALA A 32 -7.85 -0.52 -1.53
N GLY A 33 -8.06 -0.37 -2.84
CA GLY A 33 -9.40 -0.44 -3.44
C GLY A 33 -9.98 -1.86 -3.49
N ILE A 34 -9.16 -2.88 -3.74
CA ILE A 34 -9.61 -4.28 -3.83
C ILE A 34 -9.91 -4.87 -2.45
N ASP A 35 -9.00 -4.68 -1.49
CA ASP A 35 -8.98 -5.41 -0.22
C ASP A 35 -9.07 -4.47 0.99
N ALA A 36 -9.90 -3.41 0.88
CA ALA A 36 -9.96 -2.28 1.82
C ALA A 36 -10.01 -2.67 3.31
N GLN A 37 -10.78 -3.71 3.67
CA GLN A 37 -10.97 -4.14 5.06
C GLN A 37 -9.95 -5.19 5.53
N ARG A 38 -9.11 -5.73 4.64
CA ARG A 38 -8.08 -6.69 5.06
C ARG A 38 -6.97 -5.97 5.80
N THR A 39 -6.38 -6.64 6.78
CA THR A 39 -5.18 -6.18 7.48
C THR A 39 -4.04 -5.98 6.48
N ALA A 40 -3.55 -4.75 6.37
CA ALA A 40 -2.41 -4.35 5.55
C ALA A 40 -1.11 -4.41 6.35
N ALA A 41 -1.17 -3.99 7.62
CA ALA A 41 -0.04 -3.93 8.53
C ALA A 41 -0.52 -4.13 9.98
N ARG A 42 0.45 -4.29 10.88
CA ARG A 42 0.22 -4.21 12.33
C ARG A 42 1.06 -3.08 12.90
N ARG A 43 0.47 -2.27 13.77
CA ARG A 43 1.17 -1.21 14.50
C ARG A 43 1.07 -1.43 16.01
N LYS A 44 2.15 -1.14 16.73
CA LYS A 44 2.17 -1.26 18.19
C LYS A 44 1.74 0.07 18.81
N VAL A 45 0.65 0.06 19.57
CA VAL A 45 0.08 1.24 20.24
C VAL A 45 -0.10 0.90 21.72
N SER A 46 0.53 1.68 22.60
CA SER A 46 0.51 1.47 24.05
C SER A 46 0.83 0.02 24.46
N GLY A 47 1.87 -0.54 23.85
CA GLY A 47 2.33 -1.90 24.12
C GLY A 47 1.56 -3.02 23.40
N ARG A 48 0.44 -2.72 22.73
CA ARG A 48 -0.41 -3.73 22.07
C ARG A 48 -0.30 -3.64 20.55
N TRP A 49 -0.20 -4.78 19.88
CA TRP A 49 -0.30 -4.84 18.42
C TRP A 49 -1.76 -4.68 18.00
N GLN A 50 -1.99 -3.78 17.05
CA GLN A 50 -3.29 -3.51 16.46
C GLN A 50 -3.19 -3.67 14.95
N ASP A 51 -4.18 -4.32 14.36
CA ASP A 51 -4.30 -4.43 12.91
C ASP A 51 -4.64 -3.06 12.31
N VAL A 52 -4.04 -2.77 11.16
CA VAL A 52 -4.33 -1.60 10.34
C VAL A 52 -4.87 -2.11 9.01
N THR A 53 -6.08 -1.72 8.65
CA THR A 53 -6.68 -2.12 7.37
C THR A 53 -6.06 -1.33 6.21
N TRP A 54 -6.18 -1.85 4.99
CA TRP A 54 -5.75 -1.11 3.80
C TRP A 54 -6.45 0.25 3.67
N ALA A 55 -7.74 0.34 4.02
CA ALA A 55 -8.48 1.59 4.03
C ALA A 55 -7.90 2.61 5.01
N GLN A 56 -7.57 2.18 6.22
CA GLN A 56 -6.95 3.04 7.24
C GLN A 56 -5.58 3.53 6.78
N LEU A 57 -4.74 2.62 6.29
CA LEU A 57 -3.40 2.96 5.82
C LEU A 57 -3.44 3.93 4.63
N ALA A 58 -4.38 3.74 3.70
CA ALA A 58 -4.55 4.63 2.56
C ALA A 58 -5.00 6.03 2.97
N LYS A 59 -5.95 6.12 3.90
CA LYS A 59 -6.40 7.40 4.47
C LYS A 59 -5.25 8.14 5.17
N GLU A 60 -4.50 7.46 6.05
CA GLU A 60 -3.37 8.05 6.77
C GLU A 60 -2.26 8.52 5.81
N ALA A 61 -1.99 7.76 4.74
CA ALA A 61 -1.03 8.15 3.70
C ALA A 61 -1.48 9.39 2.91
N GLU A 62 -2.77 9.48 2.58
CA GLU A 62 -3.35 10.64 1.89
C GLU A 62 -3.31 11.90 2.77
N GLU A 63 -3.69 11.79 4.04
CA GLU A 63 -3.60 12.89 5.01
C GLU A 63 -2.15 13.38 5.18
N THR A 64 -1.19 12.45 5.24
CA THR A 64 0.25 12.79 5.27
C THR A 64 0.68 13.53 4.01
N ALA A 65 0.26 13.06 2.83
CA ALA A 65 0.59 13.70 1.56
C ALA A 65 0.01 15.12 1.47
N TRP A 66 -1.23 15.34 1.92
CA TRP A 66 -1.82 16.67 2.02
C TRP A 66 -1.02 17.60 2.94
N GLY A 67 -0.58 17.10 4.09
CA GLY A 67 0.29 17.86 5.01
C GLY A 67 1.61 18.27 4.38
N LEU A 68 2.27 17.36 3.65
CA LEU A 68 3.52 17.65 2.95
C LEU A 68 3.33 18.73 1.86
N ILE A 69 2.25 18.64 1.09
CA ILE A 69 1.90 19.66 0.09
C ILE A 69 1.64 21.00 0.78
N ALA A 70 0.92 21.00 1.91
CA ALA A 70 0.57 22.22 2.65
C ALA A 70 1.80 22.96 3.20
N ILE A 71 2.87 22.24 3.60
CA ILE A 71 4.13 22.85 4.04
C ILE A 71 5.08 23.21 2.88
N GLY A 72 4.64 23.02 1.63
CA GLY A 72 5.33 23.49 0.43
C GLY A 72 6.27 22.48 -0.23
N VAL A 73 6.18 21.18 0.10
CA VAL A 73 6.94 20.12 -0.59
C VAL A 73 6.54 20.05 -2.06
N LYS A 74 7.53 19.96 -2.93
CA LYS A 74 7.39 19.89 -4.39
C LYS A 74 7.93 18.59 -4.95
N ARG A 75 7.55 18.30 -6.19
CA ARG A 75 8.11 17.18 -6.95
C ARG A 75 9.63 17.35 -7.07
N GLY A 76 10.36 16.33 -6.65
CA GLY A 76 11.83 16.32 -6.65
C GLY A 76 12.45 16.64 -5.30
N ASP A 77 11.68 17.17 -4.35
CA ASP A 77 12.16 17.40 -3.00
C ASP A 77 12.39 16.08 -2.26
N MET A 78 13.42 16.08 -1.40
CA MET A 78 13.76 14.94 -0.55
C MET A 78 13.14 15.08 0.83
N ILE A 79 12.60 13.99 1.36
CA ILE A 79 11.99 13.92 2.69
C ILE A 79 12.65 12.79 3.46
N SER A 80 13.10 13.07 4.68
CA SER A 80 13.63 12.05 5.58
C SER A 80 12.53 11.49 6.47
N ILE A 81 12.50 10.16 6.63
CA ILE A 81 11.64 9.47 7.60
C ILE A 81 12.51 9.02 8.77
N LEU A 82 12.16 9.43 9.97
CA LEU A 82 12.83 9.06 11.22
C LEU A 82 11.83 8.31 12.08
N ALA A 83 12.21 7.14 12.58
CA ALA A 83 11.39 6.33 13.47
C ALA A 83 12.24 5.76 14.61
N ALA A 84 11.65 5.65 15.79
CA ALA A 84 12.26 4.92 16.90
C ALA A 84 11.98 3.42 16.74
N THR A 85 12.97 2.59 17.07
CA THR A 85 12.87 1.12 17.12
C THR A 85 12.36 0.62 18.45
#